data_AF-A0A7W0ZFM1-F1
#
_entry.id   AF-A0A7W0ZFM1-F1
#
_cell.length_a   1.000
_cell.length_b   1.000
_cell.length_c   1.000
_cell.angle_alpha   90.00
_cell.angle_beta   90.00
_cell.angle_gamma   90.00
#
_symmetry.space_group_name_H-M   'P 1'
#
loop_
_entity.id
_entity.type
_entity.pdbx_description
1 polymer ?
#
loop_
_entity_poly.entity_id
_entity_poly.type
_entity_poly.pdbx_seq_one_letter_code
_entity_poly.pdbx_strand_id
1 'polypeptide(L)'
;MGVFHMADEKGPDERILCVPLKDPAWMRISDVHDLADELRDEIEHLFLVYKDLEEAKVETLGHGNRAEAERVVAEARARAQA
;
A
#
# COMPACT_ATOMS: atom_id res chain seq x y z
N MET A 1 -1.36 9.60 0.99
CA MET A 1 -1.81 8.44 1.78
C MET A 1 -2.76 7.62 0.90
N GLY A 2 -2.54 6.32 0.75
CA GLY A 2 -3.23 5.48 -0.25
C GLY A 2 -3.13 3.98 0.08
N VAL A 3 -3.40 3.11 -0.88
CA VAL A 3 -3.35 1.66 -0.72
C VAL A 3 -2.49 1.05 -1.82
N PHE A 4 -1.72 0.02 -1.51
CA PHE A 4 -0.97 -0.79 -2.46
C PHE A 4 -1.61 -2.16 -2.57
N HIS A 5 -1.95 -2.56 -3.79
CA HIS A 5 -2.58 -3.83 -4.06
C HIS A 5 -1.54 -4.84 -4.54
N MET A 6 -1.56 -6.02 -3.96
CA MET A 6 -0.73 -7.14 -4.38
C MET A 6 -1.50 -8.45 -4.25
N ALA A 7 -0.99 -9.49 -4.88
CA ALA A 7 -1.47 -10.85 -4.69
C ALA A 7 -0.26 -11.76 -4.43
N ASP A 8 -0.41 -12.65 -3.45
CA ASP A 8 0.52 -13.76 -3.24
C ASP A 8 -0.23 -15.10 -3.28
N GLU A 9 0.44 -16.19 -2.91
CA GLU A 9 -0.14 -17.54 -2.90
C GLU A 9 -1.40 -17.67 -2.02
N LYS A 10 -1.61 -16.75 -1.08
CA LYS A 10 -2.79 -16.71 -0.20
C LYS A 10 -3.94 -15.87 -0.77
N GLY A 11 -3.75 -15.29 -1.95
CA GLY A 11 -4.73 -14.45 -2.65
C GLY A 11 -4.42 -12.97 -2.56
N PRO A 12 -5.43 -12.10 -2.72
CA PRO A 12 -5.25 -10.65 -2.68
C PRO A 12 -4.84 -10.17 -1.28
N ASP A 13 -3.85 -9.29 -1.24
CA ASP A 13 -3.35 -8.60 -0.04
C ASP A 13 -3.31 -7.09 -0.30
N GLU A 14 -3.79 -6.31 0.66
CA GLU A 14 -3.95 -4.86 0.57
C GLU A 14 -3.09 -4.20 1.65
N ARG A 15 -2.17 -3.33 1.23
CA ARG A 15 -1.25 -2.65 2.15
C ARG A 15 -1.54 -1.16 2.19
N ILE A 16 -1.86 -0.64 3.37
CA ILE A 16 -2.13 0.79 3.55
C ILE A 16 -0.81 1.58 3.60
N LEU A 17 -0.69 2.59 2.74
CA LEU A 17 0.45 3.50 2.67
C LEU A 17 0.17 4.76 3.50
N CYS A 18 0.89 4.90 4.62
CA CYS A 18 0.75 5.98 5.60
C CYS A 18 1.92 6.96 5.56
N VAL A 19 1.68 8.17 6.08
CA VAL A 19 2.73 9.13 6.42
C VAL A 19 2.61 9.56 7.88
N PRO A 20 3.70 9.96 8.56
CA PRO A 20 3.64 10.45 9.93
C PRO A 20 2.92 11.81 10.03
N LEU A 21 1.98 11.92 10.98
CA LEU A 21 1.13 13.12 11.14
C LEU A 21 1.90 14.39 11.56
N LYS A 22 2.98 14.23 12.32
CA LYS A 22 3.71 15.34 12.97
C LYS A 22 5.10 15.58 12.40
N ASP A 23 5.39 15.03 11.22
CA ASP A 23 6.66 15.27 10.54
C ASP A 23 6.46 16.32 9.43
N PRO A 24 7.06 17.52 9.56
CA PRO A 24 6.95 18.58 8.56
C PRO A 24 7.35 18.16 7.15
N ALA A 25 8.25 17.18 7.00
CA ALA A 25 8.67 16.69 5.68
C ALA A 25 7.51 16.03 4.91
N TRP A 26 6.52 15.48 5.61
CA TRP A 26 5.43 14.70 5.03
C TRP A 26 4.07 15.40 5.08
N MET A 27 3.95 16.55 5.76
CA MET A 27 2.67 17.25 5.96
C MET A 27 1.99 17.70 4.65
N ARG A 28 2.73 17.81 3.55
CA ARG A 28 2.19 18.19 2.24
C ARG A 28 1.66 17.01 1.43
N ILE A 29 1.91 15.78 1.86
CA ILE A 29 1.53 14.55 1.15
C ILE A 29 0.15 14.14 1.63
N SER A 30 -0.85 14.30 0.77
CA SER A 30 -2.23 13.95 1.06
C SER A 30 -2.64 12.66 0.35
N ASP A 31 -2.23 12.42 -0.88
CA ASP A 31 -2.53 11.22 -1.67
C ASP A 31 -1.26 10.39 -1.92
N VAL A 32 -1.38 9.16 -2.43
CA VAL A 32 -0.21 8.38 -2.86
C VAL A 32 0.43 9.02 -4.10
N HIS A 33 -0.39 9.65 -4.95
CA HIS A 33 0.07 10.34 -6.16
C HIS A 33 0.82 11.66 -5.88
N ASP A 34 0.81 12.14 -4.62
CA ASP A 34 1.63 13.28 -4.19
C ASP A 34 3.09 12.88 -3.94
N LEU A 35 3.39 11.57 -3.85
CA LEU A 35 4.76 11.06 -3.72
C LEU A 35 5.53 11.23 -5.03
N ALA A 36 6.85 11.27 -4.94
CA ALA A 36 7.70 11.13 -6.12
C ALA A 36 7.46 9.77 -6.79
N ASP A 37 7.45 9.74 -8.12
CA ASP A 37 7.21 8.53 -8.90
C ASP A 37 8.24 7.45 -8.55
N GLU A 38 9.51 7.84 -8.37
CA GLU A 38 10.61 6.94 -8.02
C GLU A 38 10.37 6.22 -6.69
N LEU A 39 9.76 6.88 -5.71
CA LEU A 39 9.45 6.26 -4.42
C LEU A 39 8.28 5.27 -4.55
N ARG A 40 7.29 5.56 -5.40
CA ARG A 40 6.20 4.63 -5.67
C ARG A 40 6.71 3.39 -6.40
N ASP A 41 7.62 3.58 -7.35
CA ASP A 41 8.26 2.50 -8.10
C ASP A 41 9.16 1.64 -7.20
N GLU A 42 9.91 2.26 -6.28
CA GLU A 42 10.74 1.54 -5.30
C GLU A 42 9.87 0.67 -4.37
N ILE A 43 8.75 1.20 -3.88
CA ILE A 43 7.80 0.43 -3.06
C ILE A 43 7.25 -0.77 -3.85
N GLU A 44 6.85 -0.54 -5.10
CA GLU A 44 6.32 -1.61 -5.95
C GLU A 44 7.36 -2.68 -6.23
N HIS A 45 8.58 -2.28 -6.60
CA HIS A 45 9.68 -3.21 -6.87
C HIS A 45 10.05 -4.03 -5.63
N LEU A 46 10.09 -3.41 -4.44
CA LEU A 46 10.35 -4.12 -3.19
C LEU A 46 9.38 -5.29 -3.01
N PHE A 47 8.07 -5.05 -3.16
CA PHE A 47 7.08 -6.11 -3.00
C PHE A 47 7.06 -7.12 -4.15
N LEU A 48 7.53 -6.74 -5.34
CA LEU A 48 7.66 -7.67 -6.46
C LEU A 48 8.74 -8.73 -6.19
N VAL A 49 9.84 -8.39 -5.51
CA VAL A 49 11.03 -9.27 -5.40
C VAL A 49 11.37 -9.75 -3.99
N TYR A 50 10.72 -9.25 -2.94
CA TYR A 50 11.12 -9.57 -1.55
C TYR A 50 11.03 -11.06 -1.17
N LYS A 51 10.25 -11.84 -1.93
CA LYS A 51 10.03 -13.28 -1.73
C LYS A 51 10.74 -14.18 -2.73
N ASP A 52 11.59 -13.62 -3.59
CA ASP A 52 12.27 -14.40 -4.63
C ASP A 52 13.09 -15.57 -4.07
N LEU A 53 13.72 -15.39 -2.90
CA LEU A 53 14.49 -16.45 -2.22
C LEU A 53 13.62 -17.53 -1.58
N GLU A 54 12.33 -17.26 -1.39
CA GLU A 54 11.34 -18.22 -0.90
C GLU A 54 10.66 -18.99 -2.05
N GLU A 55 11.06 -18.71 -3.30
CA GLU A 55 10.43 -19.23 -4.54
C GLU A 55 8.91 -18.96 -4.62
N ALA A 56 8.40 -18.02 -3.82
CA ALA A 56 6.98 -17.69 -3.75
C ALA A 56 6.64 -16.60 -4.77
N LYS A 57 5.56 -16.81 -5.53
CA LYS A 57 5.10 -15.83 -6.52
C LYS A 57 4.33 -14.69 -5.88
N VAL A 58 4.72 -13.48 -6.25
CA VAL A 58 4.04 -12.25 -5.88
C VAL A 58 3.72 -11.46 -7.15
N GLU A 59 2.53 -10.87 -7.20
CA GLU A 59 2.09 -9.96 -8.26
C GLU A 59 1.72 -8.62 -7.65
N THR A 60 2.18 -7.52 -8.26
CA THR A 60 1.80 -6.16 -7.88
C THR A 60 0.66 -5.68 -8.78
N LEU A 61 -0.34 -5.04 -8.18
CA LEU A 61 -1.54 -4.53 -8.86
C LEU A 61 -1.62 -3.00 -8.80
N GLY A 62 -0.53 -2.34 -8.37
CA GLY A 62 -0.39 -0.89 -8.33
C GLY A 62 -0.97 -0.22 -7.09
N HIS A 63 -1.12 1.11 -7.19
CA HIS A 63 -1.49 1.99 -6.09
C HIS A 63 -2.90 2.56 -6.25
N GLY A 64 -3.73 2.43 -5.22
CA GLY A 64 -5.01 3.10 -5.05
C GLY A 64 -4.89 4.39 -4.22
N ASN A 65 -5.83 5.30 -4.43
CA ASN A 65 -5.80 6.65 -3.83
C ASN A 65 -6.22 6.66 -2.34
N ARG A 66 -6.23 7.85 -1.73
CA ARG A 66 -6.65 8.05 -0.33
C ARG A 66 -8.06 7.52 -0.06
N ALA A 67 -9.02 7.85 -0.92
CA ALA A 67 -10.42 7.51 -0.69
C ALA A 67 -10.62 5.99 -0.66
N GLU A 68 -9.92 5.28 -1.53
CA GLU A 68 -9.91 3.82 -1.51
C GLU A 68 -9.28 3.25 -0.23
N ALA A 69 -8.14 3.79 0.19
CA ALA A 69 -7.50 3.38 1.43
C ALA A 69 -8.39 3.59 2.67
N GLU A 70 -9.10 4.72 2.74
CA GLU A 70 -10.06 5.01 3.81
C GLU A 70 -11.21 4.00 3.83
N ARG A 71 -11.71 3.60 2.66
CA ARG A 71 -12.72 2.54 2.50
C ARG A 71 -12.20 1.19 3.00
N VAL A 72 -11.02 0.76 2.55
CA VAL A 72 -10.39 -0.51 2.97
C VAL A 72 -10.22 -0.56 4.49
N VAL A 73 -9.74 0.52 5.11
CA VAL A 73 -9.60 0.62 6.57
C VAL A 73 -10.95 0.54 7.28
N ALA A 74 -11.98 1.22 6.77
CA ALA A 74 -13.32 1.18 7.36
C ALA A 74 -13.93 -0.23 7.30
N GLU A 75 -13.80 -0.91 6.16
CA GLU A 75 -14.26 -2.30 5.99
C GLU A 75 -13.50 -3.27 6.90
N ALA A 76 -12.17 -3.12 7.01
CA ALA A 76 -11.35 -3.94 7.91
C ALA A 76 -11.74 -3.75 9.38
N ARG A 77 -12.02 -2.50 9.80
CA ARG A 77 -12.52 -2.20 11.15
C ARG A 77 -13.89 -2.83 11.41
N ALA A 78 -14.80 -2.78 10.42
CA ALA A 78 -16.12 -3.40 10.55
C ALA A 78 -16.02 -4.92 10.71
N ARG A 79 -15.17 -5.58 9.92
CA ARG A 79 -14.91 -7.03 10.03
C ARG A 79 -14.32 -7.42 11.38
N ALA A 80 -13.41 -6.61 11.93
CA ALA A 80 -12.76 -6.89 13.21
C ALA A 80 -13.69 -6.72 14.43
N GLN A 81 -14.82 -6.05 14.26
CA GLN A 81 -15.83 -5.83 15.31
C GLN A 81 -16.97 -6.85 15.30
N ALA A 82 -17.05 -7.68 14.25
CA ALA A 82 -18.01 -8.77 14.12
C ALA A 82 -17.50 -10.06 14.76
#